data_AF-A0A1I0KI36-F1
#
_entry.id   AF-A0A1I0KI36-F1
#
_cell.length_a   1.000
_cell.length_b   1.000
_cell.length_c   1.000
_cell.angle_alpha   90.00
_cell.angle_beta   90.00
_cell.angle_gamma   90.00
#
_symmetry.space_group_name_H-M   'P 1'
#
loop_
_entity.id
_entity.type
_entity.pdbx_description
1 polymer ?
#
loop_
_entity_poly.entity_id
_entity_poly.type
_entity_poly.pdbx_seq_one_letter_code
_entity_poly.pdbx_strand_id
1 'polypeptide(L)'
;MTNVHKRPGTVIFLYILQAFLGIGAIAGGFGLLSDPSGENIGLPMSLLERSPFDDYLIPGILLLVVFGLLPLIVLYGLVKKPEWPMSFGPFKAQHGAWTLSLYLGFGQIIWIIVQTYMMDSVSVIHVAYMCLGLLIQAVTLLPSVQRYFVLDGKEERR
;
A
#
# COMPACT_ATOMS: atom_id res chain seq x y z
N MET A 1 -21.15 -13.71 24.56
CA MET A 1 -21.17 -14.52 23.31
C MET A 1 -20.32 -13.78 22.29
N THR A 2 -19.13 -14.27 21.96
CA THR A 2 -18.28 -13.65 20.93
C THR A 2 -18.94 -13.91 19.58
N ASN A 3 -19.57 -12.89 19.00
CA ASN A 3 -20.01 -12.94 17.61
C ASN A 3 -18.75 -13.10 16.75
N VAL A 4 -18.44 -14.33 16.35
CA VAL A 4 -17.39 -14.60 15.36
C VAL A 4 -17.95 -14.14 14.02
N HIS A 5 -17.87 -12.84 13.75
CA HIS A 5 -18.21 -12.29 12.44
C HIS A 5 -17.36 -13.00 11.39
N LYS A 6 -18.00 -13.83 10.58
CA LYS A 6 -17.36 -14.52 9.46
C LYS A 6 -16.71 -13.45 8.57
N ARG A 7 -15.41 -13.63 8.30
CA ARG A 7 -14.62 -12.69 7.49
C ARG A 7 -15.25 -12.57 6.10
N PRO A 8 -15.67 -11.36 5.66
CA PRO A 8 -16.18 -11.16 4.31
C PRO A 8 -15.12 -11.53 3.26
N GLY A 9 -15.54 -12.09 2.12
CA GLY A 9 -14.62 -12.38 1.01
C GLY A 9 -13.86 -11.14 0.53
N THR A 10 -14.49 -9.97 0.59
CA THR A 10 -13.87 -8.67 0.25
C THR A 10 -12.73 -8.29 1.19
N VAL A 11 -12.79 -8.70 2.46
CA VAL A 11 -11.71 -8.48 3.44
C VAL A 11 -10.51 -9.37 3.11
N ILE A 12 -10.76 -10.64 2.76
CA ILE A 12 -9.70 -11.56 2.31
C ILE A 12 -9.07 -11.04 1.02
N PHE A 13 -9.87 -10.52 0.10
CA PHE A 13 -9.35 -9.91 -1.12
C PHE A 13 -8.44 -8.72 -0.81
N LEU A 14 -8.82 -7.83 0.11
CA LEU A 14 -7.96 -6.74 0.56
C LEU A 14 -6.62 -7.25 1.13
N TYR A 15 -6.63 -8.37 1.86
CA TYR A 15 -5.40 -8.97 2.39
C TYR A 15 -4.45 -9.37 1.26
N ILE A 16 -5.00 -9.99 0.21
CA ILE A 16 -4.22 -10.42 -0.96
C ILE A 16 -3.64 -9.19 -1.67
N LEU A 17 -4.42 -8.12 -1.84
CA LEU A 17 -3.93 -6.90 -2.48
C LEU A 17 -2.78 -6.26 -1.69
N GLN A 18 -2.89 -6.17 -0.35
CA GLN A 18 -1.83 -5.64 0.51
C GLN A 18 -0.58 -6.53 0.50
N ALA A 19 -0.76 -7.86 0.52
CA ALA A 19 0.36 -8.80 0.41
C ALA A 19 1.07 -8.68 -0.94
N PHE A 20 0.30 -8.58 -2.03
CA PHE A 20 0.84 -8.44 -3.38
C PHE A 20 1.64 -7.14 -3.53
N LEU A 21 1.09 -6.01 -3.04
CA LEU A 21 1.80 -4.74 -3.02
C LEU A 21 3.11 -4.85 -2.23
N GLY A 22 3.04 -5.34 -0.99
CA GLY A 22 4.19 -5.43 -0.10
C GLY A 22 5.30 -6.32 -0.65
N ILE A 23 4.97 -7.55 -1.06
CA ILE A 23 5.97 -8.50 -1.58
C ILE A 23 6.57 -7.99 -2.90
N GLY A 24 5.73 -7.46 -3.80
CA GLY A 24 6.19 -6.93 -5.08
C GLY A 24 7.15 -5.74 -4.92
N ALA A 25 6.83 -4.82 -4.01
CA ALA A 25 7.68 -3.66 -3.74
C ALA A 25 8.95 -4.02 -2.96
N ILE A 26 8.94 -5.06 -2.09
CA ILE A 26 10.17 -5.58 -1.50
C ILE A 26 11.11 -6.11 -2.57
N ALA A 27 10.60 -6.91 -3.52
CA ALA A 27 11.41 -7.44 -4.60
C ALA A 27 11.98 -6.32 -5.49
N GLY A 28 11.14 -5.36 -5.90
CA GLY A 28 11.58 -4.20 -6.68
C GLY A 28 12.56 -3.30 -5.94
N GLY A 29 12.28 -2.99 -4.67
CA GLY A 29 13.14 -2.19 -3.82
C GLY A 29 14.50 -2.86 -3.59
N PHE A 30 14.51 -4.16 -3.27
CA PHE A 30 15.76 -4.92 -3.14
C PHE A 30 16.57 -4.93 -4.45
N GLY A 31 15.92 -5.10 -5.60
CA GLY A 31 16.57 -5.00 -6.91
C GLY A 31 17.30 -3.68 -7.11
N LEU A 32 16.62 -2.56 -6.85
CA LEU A 32 17.20 -1.21 -6.94
C LEU A 32 18.30 -0.96 -5.92
N LEU A 33 18.18 -1.50 -4.70
CA LEU A 33 19.18 -1.30 -3.64
C LEU A 33 20.43 -2.17 -3.81
N SER A 34 20.29 -3.34 -4.45
CA SER A 34 21.44 -4.21 -4.72
C SER A 34 22.41 -3.60 -5.73
N ASP A 35 21.89 -2.77 -6.62
CA ASP A 35 22.64 -1.99 -7.59
C ASP A 35 21.89 -0.69 -7.89
N PRO A 36 22.20 0.39 -7.16
CA PRO A 36 21.57 1.70 -7.34
C PRO A 36 21.81 2.35 -8.71
N SER A 37 22.72 1.83 -9.54
CA SER A 37 22.85 2.29 -10.94
C SER A 37 21.68 1.83 -11.82
N GLY A 38 20.95 0.79 -11.40
CA GLY A 38 19.86 0.19 -12.16
C GLY A 38 20.31 -0.75 -13.28
N GLU A 39 21.63 -0.89 -13.53
CA GLU A 39 22.16 -1.71 -14.63
C GLU A 39 21.72 -3.18 -14.53
N ASN A 40 21.78 -3.76 -13.33
CA ASN A 40 21.42 -5.16 -13.09
C ASN A 40 19.96 -5.52 -13.43
N ILE A 41 19.07 -4.52 -13.44
CA ILE A 41 17.65 -4.68 -13.75
C ILE A 41 17.26 -3.96 -15.06
N GLY A 42 18.25 -3.52 -15.83
CA GLY A 42 18.06 -2.90 -17.15
C GLY A 42 17.43 -1.52 -17.10
N LEU A 43 17.55 -0.79 -15.99
CA LEU A 43 17.06 0.58 -15.85
C LEU A 43 18.20 1.57 -16.09
N PRO A 44 18.23 2.28 -17.23
CA PRO A 44 19.27 3.27 -17.49
C PRO A 44 19.09 4.50 -16.60
N MET A 45 20.21 5.10 -16.20
CA MET A 45 20.24 6.34 -15.41
C MET A 45 19.60 7.54 -16.13
N SER A 46 19.48 7.49 -17.46
CA SER A 46 18.78 8.51 -18.25
C SER A 46 17.31 8.69 -17.85
N LEU A 47 16.68 7.67 -17.25
CA LEU A 47 15.31 7.77 -16.71
C LEU A 47 15.23 8.66 -15.46
N LEU A 48 16.36 9.03 -14.86
CA LEU A 48 16.43 9.91 -13.70
C LEU A 48 16.80 11.36 -14.05
N GLU A 49 17.06 11.69 -15.33
CA GLU A 49 17.48 13.03 -15.76
C GLU A 49 16.51 14.16 -15.37
N ARG A 50 15.21 13.85 -15.30
CA ARG A 50 14.16 14.79 -14.88
C ARG A 50 13.78 14.66 -13.41
N SER A 51 14.54 13.86 -12.67
CA SER A 51 14.30 13.52 -11.29
C SER A 51 15.25 14.28 -10.37
N PRO A 52 14.90 14.46 -9.08
CA PRO A 52 15.80 15.05 -8.09
C PRO A 52 16.83 14.04 -7.56
N PHE A 53 16.92 12.83 -8.13
CA PHE A 53 17.79 11.76 -7.64
C PHE A 53 18.93 11.49 -8.61
N ASP A 54 20.13 11.35 -8.05
CA ASP A 54 21.33 11.03 -8.81
C ASP A 54 21.41 9.54 -9.15
N ASP A 55 20.67 8.68 -8.45
CA ASP A 55 20.62 7.22 -8.64
C ASP A 55 19.29 6.60 -8.13
N TYR A 56 19.17 5.29 -8.21
CA TYR A 56 17.97 4.56 -7.78
C TYR A 56 17.94 4.21 -6.27
N LEU A 57 18.89 4.68 -5.47
CA LEU A 57 18.97 4.35 -4.05
C LEU A 57 17.72 4.83 -3.30
N ILE A 58 17.38 6.12 -3.45
CA ILE A 58 16.23 6.71 -2.75
C ILE A 58 14.90 6.09 -3.22
N PRO A 59 14.63 5.95 -4.55
CA PRO A 59 13.50 5.16 -5.02
C PRO A 59 13.46 3.74 -4.44
N GLY A 60 14.60 3.04 -4.39
CA GLY A 60 14.71 1.70 -3.83
C GLY A 60 14.33 1.62 -2.35
N ILE A 61 14.79 2.56 -1.53
CA ILE A 61 14.42 2.66 -0.11
C ILE A 61 12.91 2.91 0.04
N LEU A 62 12.34 3.80 -0.76
CA LEU A 62 10.90 4.10 -0.73
C LEU A 62 10.07 2.87 -1.10
N LEU A 63 10.44 2.16 -2.16
CA LEU A 63 9.79 0.89 -2.54
C LEU A 63 9.89 -0.13 -1.40
N LEU A 64 11.09 -0.36 -0.85
CA LEU A 64 11.30 -1.37 0.18
C LEU A 64 10.54 -1.05 1.47
N VAL A 65 10.64 0.18 1.98
CA VAL A 65 10.12 0.53 3.31
C VAL A 65 8.65 0.93 3.25
N VAL A 66 8.31 1.90 2.40
CA VAL A 66 6.97 2.51 2.38
C VAL A 66 5.97 1.64 1.64
N PHE A 67 6.37 1.04 0.52
CA PHE A 67 5.47 0.20 -0.28
C PHE A 67 5.70 -1.30 -0.08
N GLY A 68 6.80 -1.69 0.58
CA GLY A 68 7.12 -3.07 0.87
C GLY A 68 6.73 -3.46 2.30
N LEU A 69 7.48 -2.96 3.27
CA LEU A 69 7.29 -3.31 4.68
C LEU A 69 5.97 -2.79 5.26
N LEU A 70 5.61 -1.53 4.99
CA LEU A 70 4.42 -0.93 5.59
C LEU A 70 3.10 -1.63 5.17
N PRO A 71 2.87 -2.01 3.89
CA PRO A 71 1.71 -2.84 3.52
C PRO A 71 1.64 -4.18 4.23
N LEU A 72 2.79 -4.82 4.51
CA LEU A 72 2.82 -6.07 5.28
C LEU A 72 2.49 -5.85 6.77
N ILE A 73 2.93 -4.73 7.35
CA ILE A 73 2.54 -4.32 8.71
C ILE A 73 1.03 -4.04 8.75
N VAL A 74 0.50 -3.34 7.73
CA VAL A 74 -0.94 -3.08 7.61
C VAL A 74 -1.72 -4.38 7.43
N LEU A 75 -1.25 -5.31 6.61
CA LEU A 75 -1.82 -6.65 6.47
C LEU A 75 -1.87 -7.38 7.82
N TYR A 76 -0.78 -7.36 8.59
CA TYR A 76 -0.76 -7.91 9.94
C TYR A 76 -1.85 -7.26 10.82
N GLY A 77 -1.94 -5.93 10.79
CA GLY A 77 -2.97 -5.17 11.52
C GLY A 77 -4.40 -5.51 11.09
N LEU A 78 -4.63 -5.71 9.79
CA LEU A 78 -5.93 -6.11 9.25
C LEU A 78 -6.31 -7.53 9.69
N VAL A 79 -5.34 -8.46 9.72
CA VAL A 79 -5.57 -9.87 10.09
C VAL A 79 -5.76 -10.05 11.59
N LYS A 80 -4.93 -9.40 12.41
CA LYS A 80 -4.86 -9.62 13.86
C LYS A 80 -5.67 -8.61 14.67
N LYS A 81 -6.03 -7.45 14.09
CA LYS A 81 -6.73 -6.35 14.77
C LYS A 81 -6.15 -6.03 16.18
N PRO A 82 -4.82 -5.87 16.31
CA PRO A 82 -4.25 -5.46 17.60
C PRO A 82 -4.78 -4.08 17.99
N GLU A 83 -4.86 -3.81 19.30
CA GLU A 83 -5.20 -2.48 19.80
C GLU A 83 -4.07 -1.49 19.50
N TRP A 84 -4.08 -0.93 18.30
CA TRP A 84 -3.16 0.14 17.94
C TRP A 84 -3.63 1.43 18.63
N PRO A 85 -2.76 2.10 19.41
CA PRO A 85 -3.12 3.32 20.14
C PRO A 85 -3.45 4.49 19.21
N MET A 86 -3.24 4.34 17.90
CA MET A 86 -3.32 5.40 16.92
C MET A 86 -4.58 5.26 16.05
N SER A 87 -5.56 6.11 16.32
CA SER A 87 -6.62 6.44 15.38
C SER A 87 -6.11 7.56 14.46
N PHE A 88 -5.69 7.21 13.24
CA PHE A 88 -5.19 8.19 12.27
C PHE A 88 -6.35 8.93 11.55
N GLY A 89 -6.18 10.24 11.38
CA GLY A 89 -7.02 11.05 10.48
C GLY A 89 -8.48 11.23 10.90
N PRO A 90 -9.38 11.55 9.94
CA PRO A 90 -10.78 11.86 10.22
C PRO A 90 -11.62 10.62 10.59
N PHE A 91 -11.14 9.41 10.29
CA PHE A 91 -11.89 8.16 10.43
C PHE A 91 -11.78 7.55 11.84
N LYS A 92 -12.12 8.32 12.88
CA LYS A 92 -12.02 7.89 14.29
C LYS A 92 -12.90 6.70 14.68
N ALA A 93 -13.75 6.21 13.78
CA ALA A 93 -14.63 5.08 14.02
C ALA A 93 -14.08 3.77 13.44
N GLN A 94 -13.05 3.85 12.61
CA GLN A 94 -12.44 2.71 11.94
C GLN A 94 -11.16 2.30 12.66
N HIS A 95 -10.85 1.02 12.62
CA HIS A 95 -9.59 0.48 13.11
C HIS A 95 -8.40 1.09 12.35
N GLY A 96 -7.28 1.38 13.03
CA GLY A 96 -6.13 2.06 12.43
C GLY A 96 -5.57 1.36 11.18
N ALA A 97 -5.56 0.03 11.16
CA ALA A 97 -5.14 -0.75 9.98
C ALA A 97 -6.03 -0.53 8.75
N TRP A 98 -7.33 -0.29 8.92
CA TRP A 98 -8.22 0.07 7.82
C TRP A 98 -7.85 1.43 7.25
N THR A 99 -7.62 2.42 8.11
CA THR A 99 -7.24 3.77 7.67
C THR A 99 -5.89 3.77 6.95
N LEU A 100 -4.90 3.05 7.48
CA LEU A 100 -3.59 2.93 6.82
C LEU A 100 -3.68 2.18 5.48
N SER A 101 -4.54 1.16 5.36
CA SER A 101 -4.80 0.50 4.07
C SER A 101 -5.30 1.50 3.02
N LEU A 102 -6.23 2.38 3.41
CA LEU A 102 -6.74 3.42 2.53
C LEU A 102 -5.64 4.40 2.11
N TYR A 103 -4.82 4.86 3.07
CA TYR A 103 -3.71 5.79 2.79
C TYR A 103 -2.61 5.17 1.95
N LEU A 104 -2.31 3.88 2.13
CA LEU A 104 -1.38 3.15 1.25
C LEU A 104 -1.89 3.10 -0.18
N GLY A 105 -3.20 2.92 -0.38
CA GLY A 105 -3.80 3.02 -1.70
C GLY A 105 -3.59 4.39 -2.35
N PHE A 106 -3.74 5.49 -1.59
CA PHE A 106 -3.44 6.85 -2.10
C PHE A 106 -1.96 7.06 -2.36
N GLY A 107 -1.11 6.68 -1.40
CA GLY A 107 0.33 6.76 -1.52
C GLY A 107 0.86 6.03 -2.75
N GLN A 108 0.33 4.84 -3.03
CA GLN A 108 0.72 4.05 -4.20
C GLN A 108 0.38 4.77 -5.51
N ILE A 109 -0.81 5.35 -5.62
CA ILE A 109 -1.22 6.12 -6.81
C ILE A 109 -0.31 7.34 -6.98
N ILE A 110 -0.11 8.12 -5.91
CA ILE A 110 0.73 9.32 -5.93
C ILE A 110 2.16 8.94 -6.35
N TRP A 111 2.69 7.86 -5.79
CA TRP A 111 4.03 7.38 -6.12
C TRP A 111 4.17 7.01 -7.59
N ILE A 112 3.23 6.25 -8.16
CA ILE A 112 3.27 5.90 -9.59
C ILE A 112 3.16 7.15 -10.48
N ILE A 113 2.35 8.14 -10.10
CA ILE A 113 2.26 9.42 -10.83
C ILE A 113 3.60 10.15 -10.80
N VAL A 114 4.21 10.27 -9.62
CA VAL A 114 5.51 10.93 -9.45
C VAL A 114 6.60 10.18 -10.23
N GLN A 115 6.63 8.85 -10.15
CA GLN A 115 7.59 8.00 -10.84
C GLN A 115 7.47 8.13 -12.37
N THR A 116 6.27 8.01 -12.93
CA THR A 116 6.05 8.16 -14.38
C THR A 116 6.36 9.57 -14.88
N TYR A 117 6.12 10.59 -14.06
CA TYR A 117 6.50 11.96 -14.37
C TYR A 117 8.02 12.17 -14.39
N MET A 118 8.73 11.63 -13.39
CA MET A 118 10.20 11.68 -13.32
C MET A 118 10.86 10.93 -14.47
N MET A 119 10.32 9.77 -14.84
CA MET A 119 10.88 8.91 -15.90
C MET A 119 10.43 9.30 -17.31
N ASP A 120 9.53 10.27 -17.44
CA ASP A 120 8.87 10.67 -18.70
C ASP A 120 8.38 9.48 -19.54
N SER A 121 7.96 8.41 -18.85
CA SER A 121 7.64 7.14 -19.47
C SER A 121 6.62 6.34 -18.67
N VAL A 122 5.76 5.64 -19.40
CA VAL A 122 4.72 4.78 -18.84
C VAL A 122 4.92 3.38 -19.39
N SER A 123 5.04 2.41 -18.49
CA SER A 123 5.18 1.00 -18.82
C SER A 123 4.00 0.21 -18.23
N VAL A 124 3.88 -1.05 -18.63
CA VAL A 124 2.81 -1.94 -18.13
C VAL A 124 2.86 -2.09 -16.61
N ILE A 125 4.05 -2.08 -15.99
CA ILE A 125 4.18 -2.19 -14.54
C ILE A 125 3.59 -0.96 -13.85
N HIS A 126 3.78 0.25 -14.39
CA HIS A 126 3.17 1.47 -13.88
C HIS A 126 1.64 1.39 -13.91
N VAL A 127 1.06 0.94 -15.03
CA VAL A 127 -0.40 0.78 -15.17
C VAL A 127 -0.94 -0.26 -14.19
N ALA A 128 -0.27 -1.42 -14.09
CA ALA A 128 -0.68 -2.50 -13.19
C ALA A 128 -0.69 -2.04 -11.72
N TYR A 129 0.37 -1.35 -11.27
CA TYR A 129 0.48 -0.87 -9.90
C TYR A 129 -0.41 0.35 -9.61
N MET A 130 -0.72 1.18 -10.61
CA MET A 130 -1.78 2.19 -10.52
C MET A 130 -3.14 1.54 -10.26
N CYS A 131 -3.50 0.52 -11.05
CA CYS A 131 -4.73 -0.25 -10.85
C CYS A 131 -4.76 -0.94 -9.48
N LEU A 132 -3.63 -1.47 -9.01
CA LEU A 132 -3.52 -2.05 -7.68
C LEU A 132 -3.83 -1.02 -6.58
N GLY A 133 -3.26 0.19 -6.67
CA GLY A 133 -3.55 1.28 -5.73
C GLY A 133 -5.04 1.65 -5.72
N LEU A 134 -5.65 1.78 -6.90
CA LEU A 134 -7.09 2.04 -7.05
C LEU A 134 -7.95 0.91 -6.45
N LEU A 135 -7.59 -0.35 -6.70
CA LEU A 135 -8.30 -1.51 -6.15
C LEU A 135 -8.21 -1.56 -4.63
N ILE A 136 -7.03 -1.29 -4.05
CA ILE A 136 -6.85 -1.21 -2.60
C ILE A 136 -7.78 -0.15 -2.01
N GLN A 137 -7.83 1.06 -2.59
CA GLN A 137 -8.74 2.12 -2.13
C GLN A 137 -10.20 1.70 -2.23
N ALA A 138 -10.63 1.24 -3.41
CA ALA A 138 -12.02 0.88 -3.67
C ALA A 138 -12.50 -0.24 -2.75
N VAL A 139 -11.71 -1.31 -2.59
CA VAL A 139 -12.03 -2.45 -1.73
C VAL A 139 -12.02 -2.03 -0.26
N THR A 140 -11.08 -1.20 0.18
CA THR A 140 -11.05 -0.68 1.55
C THR A 140 -12.33 0.07 1.90
N LEU A 141 -12.87 0.86 0.96
CA LEU A 141 -14.08 1.66 1.15
C LEU A 141 -15.40 0.87 1.01
N LEU A 142 -15.37 -0.41 0.62
CA LEU A 142 -16.59 -1.20 0.49
C LEU A 142 -17.33 -1.31 1.84
N PRO A 143 -18.68 -1.22 1.86
CA PRO A 143 -19.45 -1.27 3.10
C PRO A 143 -19.18 -2.52 3.95
N SER A 144 -18.95 -3.68 3.31
CA SER A 144 -18.61 -4.93 3.99
C SER A 144 -17.26 -4.87 4.72
N VAL A 145 -16.27 -4.19 4.14
CA VAL A 145 -14.94 -4.00 4.75
C VAL A 145 -15.02 -2.96 5.85
N GLN A 146 -15.68 -1.83 5.60
CA GLN A 146 -15.88 -0.79 6.60
C GLN A 146 -16.58 -1.32 7.85
N ARG A 147 -17.70 -2.02 7.71
CA ARG A 147 -18.43 -2.61 8.87
C ARG A 147 -17.56 -3.58 9.64
N TYR A 148 -16.76 -4.40 8.95
CA TYR A 148 -15.88 -5.37 9.60
C TYR A 148 -14.76 -4.73 10.44
N PHE A 149 -14.38 -3.47 10.16
CA PHE A 149 -13.34 -2.74 10.88
C PHE A 149 -13.85 -1.53 11.68
N VAL A 150 -15.17 -1.39 11.86
CA VAL A 150 -15.73 -0.46 12.85
C VAL A 150 -15.32 -0.89 14.26
N LEU A 151 -15.02 0.08 15.13
CA LEU A 151 -14.75 -0.17 16.54
C LEU A 151 -16.07 -0.30 17.32
N ASP A 152 -16.21 -1.38 18.09
CA ASP A 152 -17.45 -1.82 18.78
C ASP A 152 -18.20 -0.68 19.51
N GLY A 153 -17.49 0.20 20.21
CA GLY A 153 -18.08 1.34 20.94
C GLY A 153 -18.75 2.42 20.09
N LYS A 154 -18.76 2.29 18.76
CA LYS A 154 -19.47 3.18 17.82
C LYS A 154 -20.49 2.46 16.94
N GLU A 155 -20.52 1.13 16.94
CA GLU A 155 -21.54 0.36 16.23
C GLU A 155 -22.90 0.49 16.95
N GLU A 156 -22.91 0.58 18.28
CA GLU A 156 -24.13 0.78 19.11
C GLU A 156 -24.80 2.17 18.97
N ARG A 157 -24.16 3.13 18.28
CA ARG A 157 -24.66 4.52 18.11
C ARG A 157 -25.19 4.84 16.70
N ARG A 158 -25.28 3.85 15.80
CA ARG A 158 -25.80 4.00 14.43
C ARG A 158 -27.05 3.16 14.24
#